data_AF-A0AAV8X5D8-F1
#
_entry.id   AF-A0AAV8X5D8-F1
#
_cell.length_a   1.000
_cell.length_b   1.000
_cell.length_c   1.000
_cell.angle_alpha   90.00
_cell.angle_beta   90.00
_cell.angle_gamma   90.00
#
_symmetry.space_group_name_H-M   'P 1'
#
loop_
_entity.id
_entity.type
_entity.pdbx_description
1 polymer ?
#
loop_
_entity_poly.entity_id
_entity_poly.type
_entity_poly.pdbx_seq_one_letter_code
_entity_poly.pdbx_strand_id
1 'polypeptide(L)'
;MRDALERLNELVDESDPDVDIPNIVHAFQTAERIRKDYPEDDWFQLTGLIHDAGKVMAFYGEPQWCVVGDTFVVGCNWSDNIVYRDTSFRNNVDGKNPKYK
;
A
#
# COMPACT_ATOMS: atom_id res chain seq x y z
N MET A 1 4.39 -3.22 -17.76
CA MET A 1 4.73 -2.30 -16.65
C MET A 1 4.11 -0.93 -16.88
N ARG A 2 4.44 -0.24 -17.97
CA ARG A 2 3.79 1.03 -18.36
C ARG A 2 2.26 0.97 -18.26
N ASP A 3 1.62 -0.02 -18.86
CA ASP A 3 0.15 -0.15 -18.84
C ASP A 3 -0.43 -0.27 -17.41
N ALA A 4 0.31 -0.92 -16.51
CA ALA A 4 -0.08 -1.02 -15.09
C ALA A 4 0.00 0.35 -14.41
N LEU A 5 1.07 1.11 -14.64
CA LEU A 5 1.23 2.46 -14.12
C LEU A 5 0.17 3.41 -14.70
N GLU A 6 -0.11 3.33 -16.00
CA GLU A 6 -1.16 4.13 -16.64
C GLU A 6 -2.54 3.81 -16.07
N ARG A 7 -2.79 2.55 -15.69
CA ARG A 7 -4.04 2.17 -15.03
C ARG A 7 -4.22 2.86 -13.67
N LEU A 8 -3.13 3.14 -12.95
CA LEU A 8 -3.16 3.87 -11.68
C LEU A 8 -3.55 5.36 -11.81
N ASN A 9 -3.76 5.89 -13.03
CA ASN A 9 -4.42 7.19 -13.21
C ASN A 9 -5.85 7.21 -12.66
N GLU A 10 -6.52 6.05 -12.65
CA GLU A 10 -7.93 5.92 -12.25
C GLU A 10 -8.08 5.46 -10.79
N LEU A 11 -6.99 5.41 -10.01
CA LEU A 11 -7.01 4.99 -8.61
C LEU A 11 -6.58 6.13 -7.69
N VAL A 12 -7.41 6.41 -6.70
CA VAL A 12 -7.06 7.17 -5.49
C VAL A 12 -7.03 6.18 -4.33
N ASP A 13 -5.97 6.23 -3.54
CA ASP A 13 -5.79 5.38 -2.36
C ASP A 13 -6.65 5.90 -1.19
N GLU A 14 -7.65 5.13 -0.77
CA GLU A 14 -8.55 5.52 0.32
C GLU A 14 -7.90 5.42 1.71
N SER A 15 -6.76 4.74 1.82
CA SER A 15 -6.03 4.56 3.08
C SER A 15 -5.00 5.66 3.34
N ASP A 16 -4.59 6.39 2.31
CA ASP A 16 -3.58 7.44 2.41
C ASP A 16 -4.21 8.72 2.99
N PRO A 17 -3.75 9.20 4.17
CA PRO A 17 -4.32 10.40 4.79
C PRO A 17 -3.76 11.71 4.20
N ASP A 18 -2.69 11.64 3.39
CA ASP A 18 -1.90 12.79 2.99
C ASP A 18 -2.20 13.25 1.55
N VAL A 19 -2.64 12.34 0.67
CA VAL A 19 -2.84 12.63 -0.75
C VAL A 19 -4.18 12.15 -1.30
N ASP A 20 -4.88 13.05 -2.00
CA ASP A 20 -6.09 12.78 -2.78
C ASP A 20 -5.79 13.03 -4.27
N ILE A 21 -4.78 12.32 -4.79
CA ILE A 21 -4.32 12.44 -6.18
C ILE A 21 -4.21 11.05 -6.82
N PRO A 22 -4.23 10.94 -8.16
CA PRO A 22 -4.01 9.67 -8.83
C PRO A 22 -2.69 9.00 -8.41
N ASN A 23 -2.72 7.71 -8.08
CA ASN A 23 -1.56 7.00 -7.50
C ASN A 23 -0.36 6.94 -8.45
N ILE A 24 -0.54 7.13 -9.75
CA ILE A 24 0.59 7.29 -10.70
C ILE A 24 1.43 8.54 -10.41
N VAL A 25 0.82 9.63 -9.93
CA VAL A 25 1.53 10.88 -9.61
C VAL A 25 2.49 10.64 -8.45
N HIS A 26 2.02 9.93 -7.42
CA HIS A 26 2.84 9.46 -6.30
C HIS A 26 4.03 8.59 -6.75
N ALA A 27 3.79 7.66 -7.69
CA ALA A 27 4.85 6.81 -8.24
C ALA A 27 5.98 7.64 -8.89
N PHE A 28 5.63 8.66 -9.70
CA PHE A 28 6.63 9.57 -10.28
C PHE A 28 7.30 10.46 -9.25
N GLN A 29 6.56 10.99 -8.26
CA GLN A 29 7.15 11.80 -7.18
C GLN A 29 8.20 11.00 -6.39
N THR A 30 7.90 9.75 -6.07
CA THR A 30 8.80 8.83 -5.38
C THR A 30 10.06 8.57 -6.22
N ALA A 31 9.88 8.18 -7.50
CA ALA A 31 11.00 7.91 -8.40
C ALA A 31 11.90 9.13 -8.63
N GLU A 32 11.31 10.32 -8.83
CA GLU A 32 12.08 11.56 -9.08
C GLU A 32 12.81 12.05 -7.84
N ARG A 33 12.24 11.86 -6.64
CA ARG A 33 12.94 12.15 -5.39
C ARG A 33 14.15 11.23 -5.24
N ILE A 34 13.97 9.92 -5.44
CA ILE A 34 15.07 8.94 -5.39
C ILE A 34 16.13 9.29 -6.42
N ARG A 35 15.76 9.61 -7.67
CA ARG A 35 16.70 10.00 -8.72
C ARG A 35 17.53 11.24 -8.34
N LYS A 36 16.93 12.20 -7.64
CA LYS A 36 17.63 13.41 -7.19
C LYS A 36 18.63 13.11 -6.07
N ASP A 37 18.25 12.26 -5.13
CA ASP A 37 19.05 11.99 -3.92
C ASP A 37 20.08 10.86 -4.16
N TYR A 38 19.79 9.93 -5.08
CA TYR A 38 20.59 8.76 -5.46
C TYR A 38 20.72 8.64 -7.00
N PRO A 39 21.46 9.57 -7.64
CA PRO A 39 21.52 9.65 -9.10
C PRO A 39 22.17 8.44 -9.79
N GLU A 40 23.09 7.76 -9.10
CA GLU A 40 23.82 6.59 -9.63
C GLU A 40 23.07 5.27 -9.42
N ASP A 41 22.01 5.24 -8.61
CA ASP A 41 21.25 4.04 -8.27
C ASP A 41 19.97 3.93 -9.13
N ASP A 42 20.15 3.63 -10.42
CA ASP A 42 19.06 3.50 -11.40
C ASP A 42 17.98 2.47 -10.98
N TRP A 43 18.41 1.35 -10.38
CA TRP A 43 17.53 0.33 -9.84
C TRP A 43 16.61 0.88 -8.76
N PHE A 44 17.10 1.80 -7.92
CA PHE A 44 16.33 2.35 -6.81
C PHE A 44 15.29 3.36 -7.31
N GLN A 45 15.63 4.11 -8.35
CA GLN A 45 14.70 5.00 -9.06
C GLN A 45 13.54 4.19 -9.65
N LEU A 46 13.86 3.06 -10.29
CA LEU A 46 12.85 2.13 -10.81
C LEU A 46 12.01 1.51 -9.69
N THR A 47 12.62 1.11 -8.57
CA THR A 47 11.89 0.61 -7.39
C THR A 47 10.86 1.64 -6.92
N GLY A 48 11.24 2.92 -6.82
CA GLY A 48 10.31 4.00 -6.50
C GLY A 48 9.14 4.12 -7.48
N LEU A 49 9.39 3.91 -8.78
CA LEU A 49 8.34 3.99 -9.80
C LEU A 49 7.35 2.82 -9.72
N ILE A 50 7.81 1.61 -9.37
CA ILE A 50 6.99 0.39 -9.45
C ILE A 50 6.46 -0.10 -8.10
N HIS A 51 6.85 0.51 -6.97
CA HIS A 51 6.54 -0.01 -5.63
C HIS A 51 5.04 -0.26 -5.40
N ASP A 52 4.20 0.64 -5.90
CA ASP A 52 2.74 0.60 -5.75
C ASP A 52 2.01 -0.02 -6.96
N ALA A 53 2.73 -0.58 -7.94
CA ALA A 53 2.12 -1.15 -9.14
C ALA A 53 1.13 -2.29 -8.82
N GLY A 54 1.25 -2.94 -7.66
CA GLY A 54 0.30 -3.97 -7.19
C GLY A 54 -1.11 -3.44 -6.92
N LYS A 55 -1.27 -2.13 -6.72
CA LYS A 55 -2.59 -1.51 -6.47
C LYS A 55 -3.56 -1.63 -7.64
N VAL A 56 -3.08 -2.07 -8.82
CA VAL A 56 -3.95 -2.44 -9.94
C VAL A 56 -4.99 -3.51 -9.59
N MET A 57 -4.78 -4.31 -8.54
CA MET A 57 -5.77 -5.28 -8.04
C MET A 57 -7.12 -4.65 -7.71
N ALA A 58 -7.16 -3.37 -7.31
CA ALA A 58 -8.41 -2.64 -7.05
C ALA A 58 -9.33 -2.57 -8.29
N PHE A 59 -8.79 -2.67 -9.51
CA PHE A 59 -9.57 -2.69 -10.74
C PHE A 59 -10.11 -4.08 -11.12
N TYR A 60 -9.73 -5.12 -10.38
CA TYR A 60 -10.14 -6.51 -10.63
C TYR A 60 -11.21 -7.01 -9.66
N GLY A 61 -11.94 -6.10 -9.03
CA GLY A 61 -13.06 -6.40 -8.13
C GLY A 61 -12.68 -6.57 -6.66
N GLU A 62 -11.41 -6.37 -6.31
CA GLU A 62 -10.96 -6.37 -4.92
C GLU A 62 -11.35 -5.06 -4.23
N PRO A 63 -11.90 -5.10 -3.02
CA PRO A 63 -12.10 -3.89 -2.22
C PRO A 63 -10.74 -3.31 -1.81
N GLN A 64 -10.67 -1.99 -1.64
CA GLN A 64 -9.39 -1.31 -1.35
C GLN A 64 -8.67 -1.86 -0.12
N TRP A 65 -9.39 -2.24 0.96
CA TRP A 65 -8.77 -2.82 2.15
C TRP A 65 -8.05 -4.17 1.93
N CYS A 66 -8.28 -4.85 0.81
CA CYS A 66 -7.52 -6.04 0.38
C CYS A 66 -6.28 -5.70 -0.46
N VAL A 67 -6.07 -4.42 -0.79
CA VAL A 67 -5.10 -3.96 -1.81
C VAL A 67 -4.14 -2.91 -1.26
N VAL A 68 -4.63 -1.95 -0.49
CA VAL A 68 -3.88 -0.78 0.02
C VAL A 68 -3.74 -0.80 1.54
N GLY A 69 -3.00 0.18 2.06
CA GLY A 69 -2.88 0.44 3.50
C GLY A 69 -1.73 -0.29 4.19
N ASP A 70 -1.58 0.03 5.46
CA ASP A 70 -0.57 -0.58 6.32
C ASP A 70 -0.78 -2.10 6.44
N THR A 71 0.32 -2.84 6.35
CA THR A 71 0.30 -4.29 6.50
C THR A 71 0.56 -4.70 7.94
N PHE A 72 -0.01 -5.82 8.35
CA PHE A 72 0.25 -6.45 9.64
C PHE A 72 0.28 -7.97 9.49
N VAL A 73 0.92 -8.65 10.44
CA VAL A 73 1.03 -10.11 10.43
C VAL A 73 -0.28 -10.73 10.91
N VAL A 74 -0.86 -11.61 10.10
CA VAL A 74 -2.04 -12.41 10.43
C VAL A 74 -1.64 -13.75 11.05
N GLY A 75 -2.57 -14.42 11.72
CA GLY A 75 -2.29 -15.72 12.36
C GLY A 75 -1.41 -15.66 13.61
N CYS A 76 -1.25 -14.48 14.21
CA CYS A 76 -0.57 -14.26 15.48
C CYS A 76 -1.21 -13.12 16.27
N ASN A 77 -0.69 -12.86 17.48
CA ASN A 77 -1.15 -11.73 18.28
C ASN A 77 -0.79 -10.40 17.61
N TRP A 78 -1.68 -9.42 17.72
CA TRP A 78 -1.56 -8.13 17.02
C TRP A 78 -0.69 -7.15 17.80
N SER A 79 0.33 -6.60 17.13
CA SER A 79 1.22 -5.57 17.67
C SER A 79 0.46 -4.30 18.07
N ASP A 80 0.85 -3.65 19.17
CA ASP A 80 0.24 -2.40 19.65
C ASP A 80 0.48 -1.19 18.72
N ASN A 81 1.42 -1.31 17.77
CA ASN A 81 1.73 -0.24 16.80
C ASN A 81 0.82 -0.23 15.56
N ILE A 82 -0.12 -1.18 15.44
CA ILE A 82 -1.04 -1.22 14.30
C ILE A 82 -1.99 -0.03 14.38
N VAL A 83 -2.13 0.72 13.28
CA VAL A 83 -2.99 1.89 13.21
C VAL A 83 -4.46 1.49 13.50
N TYR A 84 -5.11 2.23 14.40
CA TYR A 84 -6.48 1.98 14.89
C TYR A 84 -6.73 0.60 15.53
N ARG A 85 -5.69 -0.14 15.95
CA ARG A 85 -5.82 -1.50 16.52
C ARG A 85 -6.96 -1.65 17.53
N ASP A 86 -7.03 -0.77 18.52
CA ASP A 86 -7.94 -0.89 19.67
C ASP A 86 -9.42 -0.69 19.31
N THR A 87 -9.69 -0.11 18.13
CA THR A 87 -11.05 0.22 17.66
C THR A 87 -11.47 -0.65 16.47
N SER A 88 -10.56 -1.10 15.60
CA SER A 88 -10.90 -1.79 14.35
C SER A 88 -10.91 -3.33 14.44
N PHE A 89 -10.15 -3.94 15.36
CA PHE A 89 -9.96 -5.41 15.37
C PHE A 89 -11.01 -6.21 16.15
N ARG A 90 -11.96 -5.55 16.82
CA ARG A 90 -12.92 -6.18 17.76
C ARG A 90 -13.78 -7.28 17.13
N ASN A 91 -14.03 -7.19 15.83
CA ASN A 91 -14.87 -8.12 15.09
C ASN A 91 -14.08 -9.15 14.27
N ASN A 92 -12.74 -9.08 14.28
CA ASN A 92 -11.92 -10.07 13.59
C ASN A 92 -12.01 -11.42 14.34
N VAL A 93 -12.47 -12.45 13.65
CA VAL A 93 -12.69 -13.81 14.20
C VAL A 93 -11.40 -14.43 14.75
N ASP A 94 -10.25 -14.04 14.21
CA ASP A 94 -8.94 -14.56 14.61
C ASP A 94 -8.55 -14.14 16.04
N GLY A 95 -9.04 -13.01 16.54
CA GLY A 95 -8.79 -12.58 17.92
C GLY A 95 -9.37 -13.52 18.99
N LYS A 96 -10.31 -14.39 18.59
CA LYS A 96 -10.90 -15.41 19.46
C LYS A 96 -10.26 -16.79 19.25
N ASN A 97 -9.42 -16.96 18.24
CA ASN A 97 -8.81 -18.23 17.91
C ASN A 97 -7.56 -18.48 18.79
N PRO A 98 -7.55 -19.51 19.65
CA PRO A 98 -6.42 -19.77 20.56
C PRO A 98 -5.12 -20.15 19.82
N LYS A 99 -5.18 -20.54 18.54
CA LYS A 99 -3.97 -20.84 17.75
C LYS A 99 -3.15 -19.60 17.41
N TYR A 100 -3.76 -18.42 17.46
CA TYR A 100 -3.17 -17.15 17.03
C TYR A 100 -2.90 -16.20 18.20
N LYS A 101 -2.98 -16.70 19.44
CA LYS A 101 -2.70 -15.94 20.66
C LYS A 101 -1.27 -16.11 21.12
#